data_AF-A0A2D3V9R3-F1
#
_entry.id   AF-A0A2D3V9R3-F1
#
_cell.length_a   1.000
_cell.length_b   1.000
_cell.length_c   1.000
_cell.angle_alpha   90.00
_cell.angle_beta   90.00
_cell.angle_gamma   90.00
#
_symmetry.space_group_name_H-M   'P 1'
#
loop_
_entity.id
_entity.type
_entity.pdbx_description
1 polymer ?
#
loop_
_entity_poly.entity_id
_entity_poly.type
_entity_poly.pdbx_seq_one_letter_code
_entity_poly.pdbx_strand_id
1 'polypeptide(L)'
;MPNTAITPTAGLKLQLQGYVKKDLTAGDELTVSYDENDNYMTWTERAADMKTTGNQGIEVCRCSHCKLQPENRLVSDMRRKLMRHLIYACFDRVGGDDSILPPVSAKFRAQSLYARKSPFDFLLFAQLAEAEGVATGRMPRMSYTQAALAMLCWTREKKMGE
;
A
#
# COMPACT_ATOMS: atom_id res chain seq x y z
N MET A 1 -7.39 10.99 1.23
CA MET A 1 -6.30 10.12 1.72
C MET A 1 -5.65 10.78 2.92
N PRO A 2 -5.21 10.02 3.93
CA PRO A 2 -4.59 10.58 5.13
C PRO A 2 -3.37 11.44 4.78
N ASN A 3 -3.26 12.61 5.39
CA ASN A 3 -2.16 13.55 5.17
C ASN A 3 -0.97 13.32 6.12
N THR A 4 -1.09 12.39 7.06
CA THR A 4 -0.05 12.05 8.04
C THR A 4 0.18 10.54 8.07
N ALA A 5 1.41 10.11 8.34
CA ALA A 5 1.76 8.73 8.70
C ALA A 5 2.34 8.71 10.12
N ILE A 6 2.08 7.64 10.85
CA ILE A 6 2.68 7.39 12.16
C ILE A 6 3.59 6.17 12.01
N THR A 7 4.82 6.28 12.50
CA THR A 7 5.74 5.14 12.59
C THR A 7 6.29 5.00 14.00
N PRO A 8 6.42 3.78 14.53
CA PRO A 8 7.12 3.57 15.80
C PRO A 8 8.61 3.92 15.64
N THR A 9 9.17 4.67 16.59
CA THR A 9 10.62 4.91 16.67
C THR A 9 11.32 3.74 17.33
N ALA A 10 12.52 3.41 16.85
CA ALA A 10 13.36 2.37 17.44
C ALA A 10 13.84 2.80 18.83
N GLY A 11 13.38 2.12 19.89
CA GLY A 11 13.77 2.38 21.28
C GLY A 11 13.00 1.52 22.30
N LEU A 12 13.47 1.51 23.56
CA LEU A 12 12.89 0.74 24.68
C LEU A 12 11.52 1.25 25.16
N LYS A 13 11.12 2.46 24.77
CA LYS A 13 9.79 3.02 25.01
C LYS A 13 9.12 3.28 23.67
N LEU A 14 7.86 2.85 23.54
CA LEU A 14 7.05 3.01 22.33
C LEU A 14 6.76 4.50 22.10
N GLN A 15 7.69 5.18 21.44
CA GLN A 15 7.51 6.52 20.92
C GLN A 15 6.99 6.42 19.48
N LEU A 16 6.05 7.29 19.12
CA LEU A 16 5.43 7.34 17.80
C LEU A 16 5.86 8.65 17.13
N GLN A 17 6.41 8.56 15.92
CA GLN A 17 6.78 9.72 15.12
C GLN A 17 5.76 9.93 14.01
N GLY A 18 5.17 11.13 13.97
CA GLY A 18 4.28 11.58 12.91
C GLY A 18 5.05 12.25 11.78
N TYR A 19 4.73 11.90 10.54
CA TYR A 19 5.27 12.53 9.34
C TYR A 19 4.15 13.07 8.47
N VAL A 20 4.23 14.36 8.15
CA VAL A 20 3.30 15.02 7.23
C VAL A 20 3.65 14.64 5.79
N LYS A 21 2.64 14.26 5.01
CA LYS A 21 2.74 13.69 3.66
C LYS A 21 2.51 14.71 2.54
N LYS A 22 1.95 15.88 2.88
CA LYS A 22 1.53 16.93 1.93
C LYS A 22 1.73 18.28 2.59
N ASP A 23 1.85 19.34 1.80
CA ASP A 23 1.84 20.69 2.37
C ASP A 23 0.53 20.93 3.11
N LEU A 24 0.64 21.34 4.38
CA LEU A 24 -0.48 21.65 5.25
C LEU A 24 -0.38 23.10 5.69
N THR A 25 -1.53 23.75 5.75
CA THR A 25 -1.68 25.10 6.28
C THR A 25 -2.01 25.05 7.78
N ALA A 26 -1.73 26.14 8.48
CA ALA A 26 -2.09 26.24 9.89
C ALA A 26 -3.62 26.15 10.05
N GLY A 27 -4.08 25.19 10.85
CA GLY A 27 -5.50 24.90 11.06
C GLY A 27 -6.02 23.67 10.30
N ASP A 28 -5.21 23.07 9.41
CA ASP A 28 -5.58 21.81 8.75
C ASP A 28 -5.62 20.63 9.73
N GLU A 29 -6.63 19.77 9.59
CA GLU A 29 -6.76 18.55 10.39
C GLU A 29 -5.71 17.50 10.00
N LEU A 30 -4.97 16.97 10.98
CA LEU A 30 -4.06 15.84 10.77
C LEU A 30 -4.84 14.53 10.71
N THR A 31 -4.72 13.83 9.59
CA THR A 31 -5.45 12.59 9.32
C THR A 31 -4.49 11.43 9.09
N VAL A 32 -4.76 10.30 9.76
CA VAL A 32 -3.96 9.07 9.68
C VAL A 32 -4.83 7.89 9.26
N SER A 33 -4.20 6.87 8.69
CA SER A 33 -4.84 5.56 8.49
C SER A 33 -4.73 4.79 9.80
N TYR A 34 -5.81 4.13 10.23
CA TYR A 34 -5.78 3.29 11.44
C TYR A 34 -4.92 2.05 11.20
N ASP A 35 -5.05 1.45 10.01
CA ASP A 35 -4.16 0.40 9.51
C ASP A 35 -3.51 0.84 8.19
N GLU A 36 -2.25 0.47 7.95
CA GLU A 36 -1.61 0.64 6.63
C GLU A 36 -2.38 -0.18 5.56
N ASN A 37 -2.97 -1.32 5.93
CA ASN A 37 -3.75 -2.18 5.03
C ASN A 37 -4.99 -1.50 4.44
N ASP A 38 -5.60 -0.56 5.16
CA ASP A 38 -6.75 0.23 4.68
C ASP A 38 -6.42 0.99 3.39
N ASN A 39 -5.14 1.32 3.18
CA ASN A 39 -4.69 2.00 1.97
C ASN A 39 -4.78 1.12 0.72
N TYR A 40 -4.94 -0.19 0.88
CA TYR A 40 -4.99 -1.16 -0.21
C TYR A 40 -6.32 -1.93 -0.27
N MET A 41 -7.21 -1.75 0.69
CA MET A 41 -8.55 -2.34 0.69
C MET A 41 -9.52 -1.62 -0.24
N THR A 42 -10.48 -2.35 -0.81
CA THR A 42 -11.61 -1.77 -1.54
C THR A 42 -12.49 -0.93 -0.62
N TRP A 43 -13.39 -0.16 -1.20
CA TRP A 43 -14.44 0.50 -0.44
C TRP A 43 -15.26 -0.47 0.41
N THR A 44 -15.71 -1.59 -0.16
CA THR A 44 -16.53 -2.58 0.55
C THR A 44 -15.78 -3.25 1.70
N GLU A 45 -14.50 -3.56 1.51
CA GLU A 45 -13.67 -4.21 2.52
C GLU A 45 -13.39 -3.26 3.69
N ARG A 46 -13.03 -2.00 3.44
CA ARG A 46 -12.90 -1.03 4.54
C ARG A 46 -14.21 -0.80 5.28
N ALA A 47 -15.32 -0.75 4.55
CA ALA A 47 -16.64 -0.60 5.17
C ALA A 47 -16.98 -1.81 6.07
N ALA A 48 -16.53 -3.01 5.72
CA ALA A 48 -16.65 -4.19 6.56
C ALA A 48 -15.67 -4.13 7.74
N ASP A 49 -14.40 -3.79 7.49
CA ASP A 49 -13.35 -3.73 8.50
C ASP A 49 -13.68 -2.73 9.61
N MET A 50 -14.08 -1.51 9.26
CA MET A 50 -14.46 -0.48 10.22
C MET A 50 -15.67 -0.87 11.09
N LYS A 51 -16.55 -1.75 10.60
CA LYS A 51 -17.66 -2.30 11.40
C LYS A 51 -17.17 -3.35 12.39
N THR A 52 -16.14 -4.11 12.03
CA THR A 52 -15.62 -5.23 12.84
C THR A 52 -14.57 -4.82 13.87
N THR A 53 -13.71 -3.84 13.55
CA THR A 53 -12.56 -3.46 14.41
C THR A 53 -12.92 -2.56 15.58
N GLY A 54 -14.21 -2.24 15.78
CA GLY A 54 -14.65 -1.50 16.95
C GLY A 54 -14.14 -0.05 16.99
N ASN A 55 -13.87 0.55 15.82
CA ASN A 55 -13.77 2.01 15.69
C ASN A 55 -15.18 2.63 15.89
N GLN A 56 -15.69 2.51 17.13
CA GLN A 56 -17.07 2.67 17.59
C GLN A 56 -17.68 4.09 17.41
N GLY A 57 -17.07 4.96 16.62
CA GLY A 57 -17.57 6.31 16.34
C GLY A 57 -17.88 6.62 14.88
N ILE A 58 -17.47 5.77 13.91
CA ILE A 58 -17.59 6.08 12.48
C ILE A 58 -18.21 4.90 11.74
N GLU A 59 -19.54 4.83 11.72
CA GLU A 59 -20.27 3.82 10.93
C GLU A 59 -20.05 3.98 9.41
N VAL A 60 -19.66 5.18 8.96
CA VAL A 60 -19.45 5.50 7.55
C VAL A 60 -18.26 6.45 7.39
N CYS A 61 -17.14 5.93 6.85
CA CYS A 61 -15.99 6.78 6.49
C CYS A 61 -16.38 7.80 5.42
N ARG A 62 -16.11 9.09 5.70
CA ARG A 62 -16.45 10.23 4.84
C ARG A 62 -15.25 10.80 4.07
N CYS A 63 -14.16 10.04 3.99
CA CYS A 63 -12.97 10.49 3.28
C CYS A 63 -13.26 10.68 1.78
N SER A 64 -12.41 11.45 1.10
CA SER A 64 -12.54 11.72 -0.34
C SER A 64 -12.67 10.47 -1.19
N HIS A 65 -12.03 9.37 -0.79
CA HIS A 65 -12.09 8.10 -1.49
C HIS A 65 -13.43 7.37 -1.28
N CYS A 66 -13.96 7.34 -0.05
CA CYS A 66 -15.28 6.75 0.22
C CYS A 66 -16.45 7.56 -0.38
N LYS A 67 -16.22 8.85 -0.68
CA LYS A 67 -17.16 9.74 -1.37
C LYS A 67 -17.08 9.67 -2.90
N LEU A 68 -16.19 8.86 -3.47
CA LEU A 68 -16.12 8.71 -4.93
C LEU A 68 -17.45 8.21 -5.50
N GLN A 69 -17.81 8.75 -6.67
CA GLN A 69 -18.91 8.26 -7.48
C GLN A 69 -18.68 6.78 -7.86
N PRO A 70 -19.74 5.99 -8.09
CA PRO A 70 -19.63 4.53 -8.30
C PRO A 70 -18.62 4.13 -9.37
N GLU A 71 -18.58 4.84 -10.50
CA GLU A 71 -17.66 4.57 -11.61
C GLU A 71 -16.19 4.76 -11.20
N ASN A 72 -15.87 5.89 -10.56
CA ASN A 72 -14.53 6.19 -10.05
C ASN A 72 -14.12 5.26 -8.90
N ARG A 73 -15.10 4.80 -8.11
CA ARG A 73 -14.89 3.83 -7.04
C ARG A 73 -14.47 2.47 -7.60
N LEU A 74 -15.11 2.00 -8.67
CA LEU A 74 -14.74 0.74 -9.32
C LEU A 74 -13.29 0.76 -9.81
N VAL A 75 -12.88 1.83 -10.51
CA VAL A 75 -11.50 1.97 -11.01
C VAL A 75 -10.50 1.96 -9.86
N SER A 76 -10.81 2.69 -8.78
CA SER A 76 -9.94 2.71 -7.60
C SER A 76 -9.87 1.35 -6.89
N ASP A 77 -11.00 0.65 -6.76
CA ASP A 77 -11.05 -0.71 -6.21
C ASP A 77 -10.22 -1.69 -7.06
N MET A 78 -10.26 -1.57 -8.39
CA MET A 78 -9.42 -2.37 -9.29
C MET A 78 -7.93 -2.10 -9.07
N ARG A 79 -7.52 -0.83 -8.97
CA ARG A 79 -6.12 -0.47 -8.69
C ARG A 79 -5.67 -1.01 -7.34
N ARG A 80 -6.52 -0.94 -6.31
CA ARG A 80 -6.25 -1.44 -4.96
C ARG A 80 -6.14 -2.96 -4.91
N LYS A 81 -6.96 -3.69 -5.65
CA LYS A 81 -6.82 -5.14 -5.84
C LYS A 81 -5.51 -5.50 -6.52
N LEU A 82 -5.15 -4.78 -7.59
CA LEU A 82 -3.89 -4.99 -8.30
C LEU A 82 -2.68 -4.68 -7.41
N MET A 83 -2.69 -3.58 -6.67
CA MET A 83 -1.65 -3.26 -5.69
C MET A 83 -1.45 -4.39 -4.68
N ARG A 84 -2.52 -4.96 -4.13
CA ARG A 84 -2.40 -6.11 -3.20
C ARG A 84 -1.82 -7.36 -3.86
N HIS A 85 -2.19 -7.62 -5.11
CA HIS A 85 -1.59 -8.71 -5.87
C HIS A 85 -0.09 -8.50 -6.07
N LEU A 86 0.33 -7.29 -6.44
CA LEU A 86 1.72 -6.93 -6.61
C LEU A 86 2.49 -6.98 -5.28
N ILE A 87 1.87 -6.60 -4.15
CA ILE A 87 2.47 -6.76 -2.82
C ILE A 87 2.84 -8.23 -2.58
N TYR A 88 1.92 -9.14 -2.87
CA TYR A 88 2.16 -10.57 -2.69
C TYR A 88 3.25 -11.09 -3.64
N ALA A 89 3.16 -10.76 -4.92
CA ALA A 89 4.11 -11.22 -5.94
C ALA A 89 5.53 -10.67 -5.74
N CYS A 90 5.67 -9.40 -5.36
CA CYS A 90 6.97 -8.72 -5.29
C CYS A 90 7.68 -8.91 -3.95
N PHE A 91 6.91 -8.92 -2.85
CA PHE A 91 7.47 -8.93 -1.49
C PHE A 91 7.49 -10.31 -0.84
N ASP A 92 7.11 -11.36 -1.57
CA ASP A 92 7.27 -12.76 -1.18
C ASP A 92 6.75 -13.04 0.25
N ARG A 93 5.60 -12.44 0.59
CA ARG A 93 4.92 -12.65 1.88
C ARG A 93 4.23 -14.01 1.87
N VAL A 94 5.02 -15.08 1.85
CA VAL A 94 4.60 -16.46 2.04
C VAL A 94 4.87 -16.83 3.50
N GLY A 95 3.85 -16.68 4.35
CA GLY A 95 3.79 -17.31 5.67
C GLY A 95 4.60 -16.63 6.78
N GLY A 96 3.91 -16.23 7.86
CA GLY A 96 4.51 -16.30 9.19
C GLY A 96 4.35 -15.13 10.16
N ASP A 97 3.77 -13.98 9.80
CA ASP A 97 3.49 -12.94 10.81
C ASP A 97 2.28 -12.03 10.48
N ASP A 98 1.42 -11.83 11.47
CA ASP A 98 -0.04 -11.54 11.40
C ASP A 98 -0.42 -10.05 11.27
N SER A 99 -0.17 -9.42 10.12
CA SER A 99 -0.96 -8.22 9.71
C SER A 99 -1.51 -8.30 8.28
N ILE A 100 -1.78 -9.54 7.86
CA ILE A 100 -2.78 -10.07 6.92
C ILE A 100 -3.04 -9.32 5.60
N LEU A 101 -2.54 -9.93 4.50
CA LEU A 101 -3.27 -10.09 3.24
C LEU A 101 -3.09 -11.57 2.85
N PRO A 102 -4.13 -12.42 2.66
CA PRO A 102 -5.36 -12.24 1.85
C PRO A 102 -6.65 -12.82 2.57
N PRO A 103 -7.88 -13.07 2.00
CA PRO A 103 -8.30 -13.20 0.57
C PRO A 103 -9.74 -12.76 0.18
N VAL A 104 -10.11 -12.91 -1.11
CA VAL A 104 -11.45 -13.45 -1.47
C VAL A 104 -11.26 -14.50 -2.57
N SER A 105 -11.38 -15.79 -2.23
CA SER A 105 -11.03 -17.00 -3.00
C SER A 105 -9.53 -17.35 -3.12
N ALA A 106 -8.96 -17.83 -2.01
CA ALA A 106 -7.63 -18.44 -2.03
C ALA A 106 -7.64 -19.78 -2.80
N LYS A 107 -7.15 -19.75 -4.04
CA LYS A 107 -6.21 -20.73 -4.63
C LYS A 107 -5.69 -20.13 -5.93
N PHE A 108 -4.64 -19.32 -5.84
CA PHE A 108 -3.87 -18.95 -7.02
C PHE A 108 -2.46 -19.54 -6.91
N ARG A 109 -2.31 -20.73 -7.51
CA ARG A 109 -1.02 -21.30 -7.91
C ARG A 109 -0.45 -20.42 -9.03
N ALA A 110 0.31 -19.39 -8.66
CA ALA A 110 1.11 -18.62 -9.64
C ALA A 110 2.56 -18.38 -9.15
N GLN A 111 2.99 -19.06 -8.07
CA GLN A 111 4.40 -19.03 -7.64
C GLN A 111 5.36 -19.44 -8.77
N SER A 112 4.91 -20.28 -9.72
CA SER A 112 5.73 -20.71 -10.86
C SER A 112 5.79 -19.71 -12.03
N LEU A 113 4.95 -18.66 -12.06
CA LEU A 113 4.97 -17.66 -13.14
C LEU A 113 5.78 -16.41 -12.80
N TYR A 114 6.00 -16.13 -11.51
CA TYR A 114 6.71 -14.94 -11.03
C TYR A 114 8.11 -15.25 -10.48
N ALA A 115 8.79 -16.26 -11.03
CA ALA A 115 10.16 -16.63 -10.64
C ALA A 115 11.20 -15.52 -10.90
N ARG A 116 10.83 -14.44 -11.61
CA ARG A 116 11.63 -13.22 -11.73
C ARG A 116 10.83 -12.04 -11.20
N LYS A 117 11.27 -11.49 -10.06
CA LYS A 117 10.81 -10.18 -9.59
C LYS A 117 11.21 -9.14 -10.65
N SER A 118 10.24 -8.63 -11.41
CA SER A 118 10.49 -7.68 -12.46
C SER A 118 10.60 -6.27 -11.87
N PRO A 119 11.59 -5.44 -12.25
CA PRO A 119 11.61 -4.02 -11.89
C PRO A 119 10.30 -3.31 -12.30
N PHE A 120 9.65 -3.79 -13.37
CA PHE A 120 8.39 -3.24 -13.85
C PHE A 120 7.22 -3.49 -12.88
N ASP A 121 7.23 -4.59 -12.13
CA ASP A 121 6.16 -4.88 -11.16
C ASP A 121 6.24 -3.92 -9.95
N PHE A 122 7.45 -3.63 -9.50
CA PHE A 122 7.71 -2.65 -8.45
C PHE A 122 7.35 -1.23 -8.91
N LEU A 123 7.70 -0.85 -10.14
CA LEU A 123 7.32 0.45 -10.71
C LEU A 123 5.81 0.57 -10.88
N LEU A 124 5.15 -0.48 -11.38
CA LEU A 124 3.70 -0.52 -11.52
C LEU A 124 3.00 -0.35 -10.17
N PHE A 125 3.48 -1.02 -9.12
CA PHE A 125 2.96 -0.81 -7.77
C PHE A 125 3.08 0.65 -7.35
N ALA A 126 4.26 1.25 -7.55
CA ALA A 126 4.52 2.62 -7.12
C ALA A 126 3.63 3.63 -7.85
N GLN A 127 3.45 3.48 -9.16
CA GLN A 127 2.56 4.31 -9.97
C GLN A 127 1.09 4.17 -9.55
N LEU A 128 0.63 2.95 -9.27
CA LEU A 128 -0.73 2.72 -8.76
C LEU A 128 -0.93 3.37 -7.39
N ALA A 129 0.08 3.27 -6.51
CA ALA A 129 0.04 3.87 -5.19
C ALA A 129 -0.04 5.40 -5.28
N GLU A 130 0.74 6.03 -6.14
CA GLU A 130 0.64 7.48 -6.39
C GLU A 130 -0.70 7.91 -6.96
N ALA A 131 -1.23 7.19 -7.95
CA ALA A 131 -2.54 7.46 -8.54
C ALA A 131 -3.68 7.37 -7.51
N GLU A 132 -3.50 6.53 -6.48
CA GLU A 132 -4.43 6.40 -5.35
C GLU A 132 -4.17 7.40 -4.22
N GLY A 133 -3.14 8.24 -4.32
CA GLY A 133 -2.71 9.15 -3.26
C GLY A 133 -2.09 8.44 -2.05
N VAL A 134 -1.62 7.20 -2.24
CA VAL A 134 -0.79 6.39 -1.33
C VAL A 134 0.69 6.57 -1.69
N ALA A 135 1.14 7.81 -1.91
CA ALA A 135 2.53 8.07 -2.31
C ALA A 135 3.55 7.85 -1.18
N THR A 136 3.07 7.76 0.06
CA THR A 136 3.90 7.73 1.27
C THR A 136 3.42 6.63 2.22
N GLY A 137 4.29 5.64 2.44
CA GLY A 137 4.06 4.44 3.23
C GLY A 137 5.28 3.54 3.11
N ARG A 138 5.35 2.45 3.88
CA ARG A 138 6.51 1.55 3.81
C ARG A 138 6.56 0.88 2.44
N MET A 139 5.42 0.42 1.94
CA MET A 139 5.36 -0.34 0.68
C MET A 139 5.72 0.50 -0.56
N PRO A 140 5.15 1.70 -0.81
CA PRO A 140 5.52 2.52 -1.96
C PRO A 140 7.02 2.90 -1.99
N ARG A 141 7.58 3.25 -0.82
CA ARG A 141 9.01 3.56 -0.69
C ARG A 141 9.87 2.33 -1.00
N MET A 142 9.55 1.18 -0.43
CA MET A 142 10.28 -0.06 -0.72
C MET A 142 10.17 -0.42 -2.21
N SER A 143 9.00 -0.25 -2.84
CA SER A 143 8.83 -0.54 -4.27
C SER A 143 9.71 0.36 -5.14
N TYR A 144 9.76 1.66 -4.88
CA TYR A 144 10.67 2.56 -5.59
C TYR A 144 12.14 2.18 -5.41
N THR A 145 12.57 1.87 -4.19
CA THR A 145 13.94 1.45 -3.91
C THR A 145 14.28 0.13 -4.62
N GLN A 146 13.39 -0.86 -4.59
CA GLN A 146 13.61 -2.15 -5.25
C GLN A 146 13.65 -2.01 -6.78
N ALA A 147 12.78 -1.17 -7.36
CA ALA A 147 12.83 -0.85 -8.77
C ALA A 147 14.17 -0.21 -9.17
N ALA A 148 14.63 0.78 -8.40
CA ALA A 148 15.92 1.44 -8.64
C ALA A 148 17.09 0.46 -8.56
N LEU A 149 17.13 -0.38 -7.52
CA LEU A 149 18.15 -1.41 -7.35
C LEU A 149 18.17 -2.40 -8.52
N ALA A 150 17.00 -2.89 -8.94
CA ALA A 150 16.89 -3.82 -10.05
C ALA A 150 17.37 -3.20 -11.37
N MET A 151 17.08 -1.92 -11.63
CA MET A 151 17.61 -1.21 -12.81
C MET A 151 19.14 -1.02 -12.75
N LEU A 152 19.70 -0.71 -11.58
CA LEU A 152 21.16 -0.59 -11.40
C LEU A 152 21.87 -1.94 -11.61
N CYS A 153 21.32 -3.03 -11.09
CA CYS A 153 21.87 -4.37 -11.31
C CYS A 153 21.80 -4.75 -12.80
N TRP A 154 20.67 -4.52 -13.46
CA TRP A 154 20.49 -4.85 -14.88
C TRP A 154 21.44 -4.07 -15.80
N THR A 155 21.64 -2.78 -15.54
CA THR A 155 22.59 -1.95 -16.28
C THR A 155 24.05 -2.39 -16.07
N ARG A 156 24.39 -2.87 -14.87
CA ARG A 156 25.72 -3.41 -14.58
C ARG A 156 25.97 -4.75 -15.27
N GLU A 157 25.01 -5.65 -15.30
CA GLU A 157 25.11 -6.94 -16.00
C GLU A 157 25.30 -6.76 -17.50
N LYS A 158 24.55 -5.83 -18.12
CA LYS A 158 24.75 -5.51 -19.55
C LYS A 158 26.16 -5.00 -19.87
N LYS A 159 26.77 -4.22 -18.97
CA LYS A 159 28.14 -3.70 -19.15
C LYS A 159 29.25 -4.73 -18.94
N MET A 160 28.96 -5.87 -18.29
CA MET A 160 29.96 -6.95 -18.12
C MET A 160 29.81 -8.09 -19.14
N GLY A 161 28.78 -8.03 -19.98
CA GLY A 161 28.56 -8.95 -21.10
C GLY A 161 29.03 -8.43 -22.46
N GLU A 162 29.65 -7.24 -22.49
CA GLU A 162 30.42 -6.65 -23.59
C GLU A 162 31.91 -6.73 -23.26
#